data_AF-A0A7S0K1W6-F1
#
_entry.id   AF-A0A7S0K1W6-F1
#
_cell.length_a   1.000
_cell.length_b   1.000
_cell.length_c   1.000
_cell.angle_alpha   90.00
_cell.angle_beta   90.00
_cell.angle_gamma   90.00
#
_symmetry.space_group_name_H-M   'P 1'
#
loop_
_entity.id
_entity.type
_entity.pdbx_description
1 polymer ?
#
loop_
_entity_poly.entity_id
_entity_poly.type
_entity_poly.pdbx_seq_one_letter_code
_entity_poly.pdbx_strand_id
1 'polypeptide(L)'
;GAEWRLLKDMGVRDSALTARLDKAELQRQRVDAQVAQAAAGIAAREAEADAWMSKQRELEAALSEAVAGHPQEAADALGRIFRRRIKRRRPGDEDDESSDSDDGFDVSQLAEMDADEDEDEEAEDVCPPGVPQALYDRVLELRGQRLDQEDALAETTKGLSELRQRLKQLRASETTMRKDVDAINREMAAFHAEKQARLNVIPVAVPLRIQQLVVGAGTAARLPDPEGPASAAGADAPVGAGGADAGAASADGASPAAPAPADGDEADADTPEDKAADEKAFAAAAAEEEAELALPAGRLPSSLGRATLLSHTVLSSQRVSLEAQLERAVALTERLAAIASERAVQDKKRRAAERTIAGVEAKAEALMQLKFGRPVDLERLDAMGSGAELAKARAHVAEAEASAADDATAADARLSASREDLVEATREGTRLLERLSELAAERQRLERALKAGGTAGLTARDDEAKEAAAAAERARLESLVGAQAAQIAEIRAEIGILSRKDGSVYGPLMAALEKSSGPTGASAAAAAGAAASGRL
;
A
#
# COMPACT_ATOMS: atom_id res chain seq x y z
N GLY A 1 18.85 -21.54 -16.31
CA GLY A 1 18.34 -20.59 -17.34
C GLY A 1 16.92 -20.13 -17.04
N ALA A 2 15.95 -21.05 -17.04
CA ALA A 2 14.54 -20.76 -16.72
C ALA A 2 14.34 -20.26 -15.26
N GLU A 3 15.08 -20.82 -14.30
CA GLU A 3 15.03 -20.43 -12.88
C GLU A 3 15.44 -18.97 -12.65
N TRP A 4 16.49 -18.51 -13.33
CA TRP A 4 16.96 -17.13 -13.23
C TRP A 4 15.92 -16.14 -13.78
N ARG A 5 15.24 -16.48 -14.88
CA ARG A 5 14.14 -15.65 -15.41
C ARG A 5 12.98 -15.60 -14.44
N LEU A 6 12.61 -16.74 -13.85
CA LEU A 6 11.56 -16.81 -12.84
C LEU A 6 11.86 -15.93 -11.62
N LEU A 7 13.08 -15.98 -11.09
CA LEU A 7 13.53 -15.14 -9.98
C LEU A 7 13.49 -13.65 -10.34
N LYS A 8 13.89 -13.29 -11.56
CA LYS A 8 13.86 -11.91 -12.04
C LYS A 8 12.43 -11.38 -12.18
N ASP A 9 11.53 -12.17 -12.77
CA ASP A 9 10.12 -11.80 -12.95
C ASP A 9 9.38 -11.66 -11.61
N MET A 10 9.72 -12.47 -10.61
CA MET A 10 9.22 -12.33 -9.25
C MET A 10 9.74 -11.06 -8.58
N GLY A 11 11.04 -10.74 -8.74
CA GLY A 11 11.62 -9.53 -8.16
C GLY A 11 10.99 -8.23 -8.70
N VAL A 12 10.65 -8.20 -9.99
CA VAL A 12 9.95 -7.05 -10.61
C VAL A 12 8.53 -6.90 -10.07
N ARG A 13 7.81 -8.01 -9.87
CA ARG A 13 6.46 -7.97 -9.28
C ARG A 13 6.48 -7.55 -7.81
N ASP A 14 7.46 -8.05 -7.04
CA ASP A 14 7.66 -7.69 -5.63
C ASP A 14 7.90 -6.18 -5.51
N SER A 15 8.83 -5.62 -6.30
CA SER A 15 9.12 -4.18 -6.26
C SER A 15 7.94 -3.33 -6.72
N ALA A 16 7.15 -3.80 -7.69
CA ALA A 16 5.94 -3.11 -8.14
C ALA A 16 4.84 -3.09 -7.05
N LEU A 17 4.65 -4.19 -6.32
CA LEU A 17 3.69 -4.27 -5.20
C LEU A 17 4.13 -3.41 -4.02
N THR A 18 5.42 -3.44 -3.65
CA THR A 18 5.96 -2.56 -2.60
C THR A 18 5.79 -1.08 -2.97
N ALA A 19 6.12 -0.70 -4.21
CA ALA A 19 5.93 0.70 -4.65
C ALA A 19 4.46 1.14 -4.65
N ARG A 20 3.53 0.22 -4.95
CA ARG A 20 2.08 0.49 -4.85
C ARG A 20 1.64 0.68 -3.40
N LEU A 21 2.13 -0.17 -2.49
CA LEU A 21 1.87 -0.04 -1.05
C LEU A 21 2.38 1.30 -0.54
N ASP A 22 3.64 1.66 -0.81
CA ASP A 22 4.25 2.91 -0.36
C ASP A 22 3.44 4.13 -0.85
N LYS A 23 2.99 4.11 -2.11
CA LYS A 23 2.15 5.18 -2.67
C LYS A 23 0.80 5.26 -1.95
N ALA A 24 0.13 4.13 -1.73
CA ALA A 24 -1.16 4.08 -1.05
C ALA A 24 -1.04 4.52 0.42
N GLU A 25 0.02 4.11 1.11
CA GLU A 25 0.30 4.53 2.49
C GLU A 25 0.58 6.03 2.58
N LEU A 26 1.33 6.61 1.64
CA LEU A 26 1.56 8.05 1.59
C LEU A 26 0.25 8.82 1.36
N GLN A 27 -0.61 8.34 0.46
CA GLN A 27 -1.93 8.93 0.25
C GLN A 27 -2.80 8.85 1.49
N ARG A 28 -2.82 7.70 2.18
CA ARG A 28 -3.52 7.52 3.46
C ARG A 28 -2.99 8.52 4.51
N GLN A 29 -1.69 8.60 4.70
CA GLN A 29 -1.06 9.53 5.65
C GLN A 29 -1.41 10.99 5.35
N ARG A 30 -1.46 11.38 4.08
CA ARG A 30 -1.89 12.72 3.67
C ARG A 30 -3.34 13.00 4.07
N VAL A 31 -4.25 12.05 3.84
CA VAL A 31 -5.66 12.19 4.24
C VAL A 31 -5.79 12.22 5.76
N ASP A 32 -5.07 11.36 6.48
CA ASP A 32 -5.04 11.33 7.95
C ASP A 32 -4.56 12.68 8.53
N ALA A 33 -3.54 13.29 7.92
CA ALA A 33 -3.07 14.63 8.31
C ALA A 33 -4.13 15.72 8.04
N GLN A 34 -4.85 15.65 6.92
CA GLN A 34 -5.96 16.56 6.62
C GLN A 34 -7.13 16.39 7.59
N VAL A 35 -7.45 15.15 8.01
CA VAL A 35 -8.45 14.85 9.04
C VAL A 35 -8.03 15.47 10.38
N ALA A 36 -6.77 15.31 10.77
CA ALA A 36 -6.24 15.90 12.00
C ALA A 36 -6.30 17.43 11.98
N GLN A 37 -5.93 18.06 10.84
CA GLN A 37 -6.02 19.51 10.67
C GLN A 37 -7.47 20.01 10.74
N ALA A 38 -8.41 19.32 10.08
CA ALA A 38 -9.83 19.68 10.11
C ALA A 38 -10.42 19.51 11.52
N ALA A 39 -10.06 18.45 12.25
CA ALA A 39 -10.48 18.24 13.63
C ALA A 39 -9.94 19.31 14.58
N ALA A 40 -8.67 19.70 14.43
CA ALA A 40 -8.08 20.80 15.19
C ALA A 40 -8.77 22.14 14.88
N GLY A 41 -9.12 22.38 13.61
CA GLY A 41 -9.89 23.57 13.19
C GLY A 41 -11.29 23.61 13.81
N ILE A 42 -11.98 22.47 13.89
CA ILE A 42 -13.29 22.38 14.57
C ILE A 42 -13.15 22.71 16.06
N ALA A 43 -12.16 22.13 16.75
CA ALA A 43 -11.95 22.41 18.17
C ALA A 43 -11.62 23.89 18.44
N ALA A 44 -10.84 24.54 17.57
CA ALA A 44 -10.56 25.97 17.67
C ALA A 44 -11.83 26.83 17.47
N ARG A 45 -12.65 26.50 16.47
CA ARG A 45 -13.92 27.21 16.20
C ARG A 45 -14.98 26.96 17.28
N GLU A 46 -15.03 25.76 17.87
CA GLU A 46 -15.86 25.46 19.04
C GLU A 46 -15.44 26.32 20.24
N ALA A 47 -14.14 26.47 20.50
CA ALA A 47 -13.65 27.35 21.56
C ALA A 47 -13.95 28.84 21.29
N GLU A 48 -13.86 29.30 20.04
CA GLU A 48 -14.30 30.65 19.65
C GLU A 48 -15.79 30.85 19.90
N ALA A 49 -16.63 29.87 19.55
CA ALA A 49 -18.07 29.92 19.80
C ALA A 49 -18.37 29.98 21.30
N ASP A 50 -17.71 29.15 22.13
CA ASP A 50 -17.86 29.20 23.59
C ASP A 50 -17.39 30.53 24.20
N ALA A 51 -16.33 31.14 23.64
CA ALA A 51 -15.86 32.45 24.05
C ALA A 51 -16.89 33.55 23.73
N TRP A 52 -17.52 33.49 22.56
CA TRP A 52 -18.61 34.41 22.22
C TRP A 52 -19.87 34.18 23.08
N MET A 53 -20.22 32.92 23.40
CA MET A 53 -21.30 32.62 24.34
C MET A 53 -21.01 33.17 25.75
N SER A 54 -19.74 33.18 26.16
CA SER A 54 -19.31 33.78 27.43
C SER A 54 -19.42 35.31 27.40
N LYS A 55 -19.00 35.96 26.30
CA LYS A 55 -19.21 37.40 26.10
C LYS A 55 -20.69 37.79 26.07
N GLN A 56 -21.55 36.93 25.51
CA GLN A 56 -23.00 37.14 25.52
C GLN A 56 -23.56 37.09 26.94
N ARG A 57 -23.09 36.15 27.78
CA ARG A 57 -23.42 36.12 29.21
C ARG A 57 -22.90 37.35 29.97
N GLU A 58 -21.71 37.85 29.63
CA GLU A 58 -21.17 39.09 30.21
C GLU A 58 -22.02 40.32 29.85
N LEU A 59 -22.53 40.41 28.61
CA LEU A 59 -23.47 41.47 28.22
C LEU A 59 -24.81 41.38 28.95
N GLU A 60 -25.35 40.17 29.10
CA GLU A 60 -26.58 39.95 29.88
C GLU A 60 -26.38 40.28 31.36
N ALA A 61 -25.20 39.97 31.93
CA ALA A 61 -24.84 40.37 33.28
C ALA A 61 -24.69 41.89 33.41
N ALA A 62 -24.04 42.56 32.46
CA ALA A 62 -23.91 44.03 32.43
C ALA A 62 -25.27 44.73 32.33
N LEU A 63 -26.20 44.17 31.55
CA LEU A 63 -27.59 44.64 31.53
C LEU A 63 -28.25 44.47 32.90
N SER A 64 -28.10 43.30 33.53
CA SER A 64 -28.68 43.03 34.84
C SER A 64 -28.14 43.97 35.93
N GLU A 65 -26.84 44.32 35.88
CA GLU A 65 -26.20 45.26 36.80
C GLU A 65 -26.71 46.69 36.59
N ALA A 66 -26.80 47.13 35.33
CA ALA A 66 -27.31 48.46 34.98
C ALA A 66 -28.77 48.67 35.44
N VAL A 67 -29.54 47.59 35.52
CA VAL A 67 -30.98 47.61 35.81
C VAL A 67 -31.29 47.35 37.30
N ALA A 68 -30.35 46.81 38.08
CA ALA A 68 -30.54 46.38 39.48
C ALA A 68 -31.00 47.48 40.47
N GLY A 69 -30.86 48.76 40.12
CA GLY A 69 -31.25 49.91 40.97
C GLY A 69 -32.62 50.55 40.64
N HIS A 70 -33.34 50.04 39.65
CA HIS A 70 -34.55 50.67 39.11
C HIS A 70 -35.84 49.86 39.37
N PRO A 71 -37.04 50.47 39.27
CA PRO A 71 -38.31 49.76 39.43
C PRO A 71 -38.41 48.55 38.47
N GLN A 72 -39.02 47.44 38.93
CA GLN A 72 -39.17 46.22 38.13
C GLN A 72 -39.84 46.45 36.77
N GLU A 73 -40.81 47.37 36.69
CA GLU A 73 -41.50 47.71 35.43
C GLU A 73 -40.57 48.36 34.39
N ALA A 74 -39.66 49.23 34.86
CA ALA A 74 -38.64 49.85 34.01
C ALA A 74 -37.57 48.83 33.58
N ALA A 75 -37.22 47.89 34.47
CA ALA A 75 -36.33 46.78 34.19
C ALA A 75 -36.87 45.86 33.08
N ASP A 76 -38.16 45.52 33.16
CA ASP A 76 -38.83 44.65 32.18
C ASP A 76 -39.02 45.36 30.83
N ALA A 77 -39.27 46.68 30.83
CA ALA A 77 -39.32 47.48 29.61
C ALA A 77 -37.95 47.54 28.92
N LEU A 78 -36.87 47.84 29.65
CA LEU A 78 -35.50 47.87 29.10
C LEU A 78 -35.02 46.49 28.66
N GLY A 79 -35.42 45.43 29.36
CA GLY A 79 -35.16 44.04 28.98
C GLY A 79 -35.82 43.66 27.65
N ARG A 80 -37.06 44.13 27.40
CA ARG A 80 -37.73 43.96 26.10
C ARG A 80 -37.00 44.71 24.98
N ILE A 81 -36.56 45.94 25.22
CA ILE A 81 -35.81 46.76 24.25
C ILE A 81 -34.45 46.12 23.92
N PHE A 82 -33.73 45.60 24.92
CA PHE A 82 -32.46 44.90 24.72
C PHE A 82 -32.61 43.63 23.87
N ARG A 83 -33.65 42.80 24.13
CA ARG A 83 -33.89 41.55 23.41
C ARG A 83 -34.44 41.75 22.01
N ARG A 84 -35.12 42.87 21.73
CA ARG A 84 -35.70 43.18 20.42
C ARG A 84 -34.62 43.15 19.33
N ARG A 85 -34.72 42.19 18.40
CA ARG A 85 -33.79 42.08 17.25
C ARG A 85 -34.07 43.22 16.27
N ILE A 86 -33.04 43.96 15.89
CA ILE A 86 -33.09 44.89 14.75
C ILE A 86 -32.56 44.11 13.56
N LYS A 87 -33.31 44.11 12.45
CA LYS A 87 -32.82 43.55 11.19
C LYS A 87 -31.77 44.51 10.64
N ARG A 88 -30.49 44.21 10.88
CA ARG A 88 -29.38 44.91 10.24
C ARG A 88 -29.23 44.31 8.84
N ARG A 89 -29.41 45.12 7.79
CA ARG A 89 -28.99 44.71 6.44
C ARG A 89 -27.49 44.42 6.51
N ARG A 90 -27.08 43.23 6.11
CA ARG A 90 -25.66 42.92 5.97
C ARG A 90 -25.10 43.81 4.85
N PRO A 91 -23.86 44.33 4.97
CA PRO A 91 -23.21 45.00 3.85
C PRO A 91 -23.02 43.96 2.73
N GLY A 92 -23.84 44.04 1.68
CA GLY A 92 -23.85 43.06 0.58
C GLY A 92 -25.24 42.57 0.14
N ASP A 93 -26.32 42.96 0.82
CA ASP A 93 -27.69 42.77 0.28
C ASP A 93 -27.93 43.75 -0.88
N GLU A 94 -27.35 43.44 -2.05
CA GLU A 94 -27.97 43.82 -3.33
C GLU A 94 -29.24 42.97 -3.47
N ASP A 95 -30.36 43.64 -3.73
CA ASP A 95 -31.70 43.05 -3.80
C ASP A 95 -31.72 41.86 -4.79
N ASP A 96 -31.64 40.63 -4.28
CA ASP A 96 -32.04 39.43 -4.99
C ASP A 96 -33.50 39.14 -4.61
N GLU A 97 -34.40 39.65 -5.44
CA GLU A 97 -35.80 39.25 -5.50
C GLU A 97 -35.87 37.76 -5.86
N SER A 98 -35.67 36.90 -4.86
CA SER A 98 -36.06 35.49 -4.92
C SER A 98 -37.20 35.27 -3.93
N SER A 99 -38.41 35.36 -4.47
CA SER A 99 -39.67 34.88 -3.91
C SER A 99 -39.48 33.64 -3.03
N ASP A 100 -39.56 33.86 -1.73
CA ASP A 100 -39.60 32.85 -0.68
C ASP A 100 -40.99 32.21 -0.67
N SER A 101 -41.05 30.90 -0.79
CA SER A 101 -42.25 30.10 -0.55
C SER A 101 -41.79 28.77 0.02
N ASP A 102 -41.25 28.86 1.23
CA ASP A 102 -40.96 27.73 2.11
C ASP A 102 -42.22 27.40 2.91
N ASP A 103 -42.75 26.18 2.78
CA ASP A 103 -43.59 25.62 3.83
C ASP A 103 -43.58 24.08 3.80
N GLY A 104 -43.00 23.49 4.85
CA GLY A 104 -43.43 22.18 5.35
C GLY A 104 -42.37 21.27 5.99
N PHE A 105 -41.95 21.54 7.24
CA PHE A 105 -41.68 20.44 8.18
C PHE A 105 -42.12 20.68 9.64
N ASP A 106 -43.17 19.93 9.99
CA ASP A 106 -43.74 19.43 11.25
C ASP A 106 -43.97 20.34 12.47
N VAL A 107 -45.14 20.99 12.42
CA VAL A 107 -45.95 21.49 13.54
C VAL A 107 -46.67 20.34 14.25
N SER A 108 -46.15 19.90 15.40
CA SER A 108 -46.89 19.01 16.32
C SER A 108 -46.79 19.38 17.80
N GLN A 109 -46.32 20.58 18.14
CA GLN A 109 -46.36 21.11 19.52
C GLN A 109 -46.98 22.51 19.66
N LEU A 110 -47.55 23.07 18.59
CA LEU A 110 -48.23 24.36 18.64
C LEU A 110 -49.75 24.14 18.78
N ALA A 111 -50.15 23.66 19.96
CA ALA A 111 -51.51 23.86 20.43
C ALA A 111 -51.47 25.00 21.44
N GLU A 112 -52.21 26.05 21.09
CA GLU A 112 -52.55 27.22 21.91
C GLU A 112 -51.40 28.21 22.15
N MET A 113 -51.44 29.34 21.43
CA MET A 113 -51.35 30.66 22.06
C MET A 113 -51.73 31.75 21.04
N ASP A 114 -52.64 32.61 21.50
CA ASP A 114 -53.11 33.88 20.95
C ASP A 114 -52.50 34.39 19.65
N ALA A 115 -53.37 34.51 18.66
CA ALA A 115 -53.26 35.54 17.63
C ALA A 115 -53.64 36.89 18.26
N ASP A 116 -52.67 37.53 18.90
CA ASP A 116 -52.66 38.99 18.98
C ASP A 116 -51.78 39.49 17.83
N GLU A 117 -52.45 39.92 16.77
CA GLU A 117 -51.90 40.80 15.74
C GLU A 117 -51.52 42.12 16.42
N ASP A 118 -50.29 42.22 16.94
CA ASP A 118 -49.74 43.50 17.34
C ASP A 118 -49.45 44.31 16.07
N GLU A 119 -50.39 45.22 15.79
CA GLU A 119 -50.23 46.37 14.91
C GLU A 119 -48.82 46.97 15.06
N ASP A 120 -48.16 47.22 13.92
CA ASP A 120 -46.97 48.06 13.83
C ASP A 120 -47.30 49.48 14.32
N GLU A 121 -47.43 49.65 15.63
CA GLU A 121 -47.14 50.94 16.24
C GLU A 121 -45.62 51.10 16.14
N GLU A 122 -45.21 52.06 15.30
CA GLU A 122 -43.97 52.80 15.46
C GLU A 122 -43.96 53.41 16.88
N ALA A 123 -43.82 52.56 17.90
CA ALA A 123 -43.35 52.96 19.20
C ALA A 123 -41.89 53.33 18.95
N GLU A 124 -41.73 54.59 18.56
CA GLU A 124 -40.50 55.35 18.68
C GLU A 124 -39.77 54.88 19.93
N ASP A 125 -38.45 54.77 19.82
CA ASP A 125 -37.48 54.48 20.87
C ASP A 125 -37.56 55.56 22.00
N VAL A 126 -38.74 55.72 22.59
CA VAL A 126 -39.15 56.70 23.59
C VAL A 126 -38.73 56.11 24.92
N CYS A 127 -37.81 56.81 25.56
CA CYS A 127 -37.37 56.52 26.92
C CYS A 127 -38.61 56.33 27.82
N PRO A 128 -38.80 55.15 28.45
CA PRO A 128 -39.95 54.91 29.31
C PRO A 128 -40.06 55.99 30.40
N PRO A 129 -41.27 56.44 30.76
CA PRO A 129 -41.46 57.50 31.75
C PRO A 129 -40.87 57.08 33.10
N GLY A 130 -39.85 57.80 33.57
CA GLY A 130 -39.15 57.54 34.82
C GLY A 130 -37.76 56.89 34.68
N VAL A 131 -37.31 56.58 33.46
CA VAL A 131 -35.95 56.10 33.19
C VAL A 131 -35.01 57.26 32.87
N PRO A 132 -33.82 57.36 33.50
CA PRO A 132 -32.84 58.38 33.13
C PRO A 132 -32.32 58.11 31.72
N GLN A 133 -32.27 59.16 30.88
CA GLN A 133 -31.82 59.08 29.48
C GLN A 133 -30.47 58.35 29.32
N ALA A 134 -29.54 58.55 30.27
CA ALA A 134 -28.24 57.87 30.27
C ALA A 134 -28.33 56.33 30.40
N LEU A 135 -29.32 55.80 31.13
CA LEU A 135 -29.54 54.34 31.22
C LEU A 135 -30.12 53.80 29.91
N TYR A 136 -31.02 54.56 29.30
CA TYR A 136 -31.61 54.22 28.01
C TYR A 136 -30.55 54.13 26.90
N ASP A 137 -29.70 55.15 26.78
CA ASP A 137 -28.60 55.19 25.80
C ASP A 137 -27.63 54.02 26.04
N ARG A 138 -27.35 53.68 27.31
CA ARG A 138 -26.50 52.54 27.69
C ARG A 138 -27.12 51.19 27.31
N VAL A 139 -28.43 51.01 27.44
CA VAL A 139 -29.14 49.80 26.99
C VAL A 139 -29.13 49.68 25.47
N LEU A 140 -29.20 50.81 24.74
CA LEU A 140 -29.08 50.84 23.29
C LEU A 140 -27.67 50.43 22.83
N GLU A 141 -26.62 50.89 23.52
CA GLU A 141 -25.23 50.46 23.29
C GLU A 141 -25.06 48.95 23.54
N LEU A 142 -25.58 48.43 24.66
CA LEU A 142 -25.51 47.00 25.00
C LEU A 142 -26.27 46.14 23.97
N ARG A 143 -27.42 46.63 23.47
CA ARG A 143 -28.16 45.99 22.36
C ARG A 143 -27.32 45.99 21.07
N GLY A 144 -26.61 47.09 20.81
CA GLY A 144 -25.67 47.21 19.71
C GLY A 144 -24.61 46.11 19.74
N GLN A 145 -23.94 45.98 20.89
CA GLN A 145 -22.91 44.97 21.13
C GLN A 145 -23.45 43.54 21.11
N ARG A 146 -24.67 43.30 21.62
CA ARG A 146 -25.32 41.97 21.54
C ARG A 146 -25.52 41.53 20.11
N LEU A 147 -26.07 42.40 19.26
CA LEU A 147 -26.31 42.09 17.86
C LEU A 147 -25.00 41.79 17.11
N ASP A 148 -23.92 42.54 17.37
CA ASP A 148 -22.59 42.25 16.80
C ASP A 148 -22.06 40.87 17.24
N GLN A 149 -22.25 40.52 18.53
CA GLN A 149 -21.84 39.22 19.07
C GLN A 149 -22.69 38.07 18.52
N GLU A 150 -24.00 38.26 18.33
CA GLU A 150 -24.91 37.29 17.73
C GLU A 150 -24.58 37.06 16.25
N ASP A 151 -24.25 38.10 15.49
CA ASP A 151 -23.81 37.97 14.10
C ASP A 151 -22.48 37.22 14.00
N ALA A 152 -21.52 37.49 14.90
CA ALA A 152 -20.26 36.76 14.99
C ALA A 152 -20.44 35.29 15.43
N LEU A 153 -21.38 35.01 16.34
CA LEU A 153 -21.77 33.65 16.71
C LEU A 153 -22.41 32.90 15.55
N ALA A 154 -23.30 33.56 14.80
CA ALA A 154 -23.92 32.98 13.61
C ALA A 154 -22.89 32.66 12.53
N GLU A 155 -21.89 33.52 12.31
CA GLU A 155 -20.80 33.27 11.37
C GLU A 155 -19.87 32.13 11.82
N THR A 156 -19.47 32.12 13.10
CA THR A 156 -18.61 31.05 13.64
C THR A 156 -19.30 29.69 13.64
N THR A 157 -20.61 29.64 13.98
CA THR A 157 -21.40 28.40 13.94
C THR A 157 -21.64 27.87 12.52
N LYS A 158 -21.84 28.76 11.53
CA LYS A 158 -21.87 28.38 10.10
C LYS A 158 -20.52 27.81 9.63
N GLY A 159 -19.40 28.47 9.95
CA GLY A 159 -18.07 27.93 9.62
C GLY A 159 -17.79 26.59 10.31
N LEU A 160 -18.34 26.35 11.50
CA LEU A 160 -18.24 25.09 12.23
C LEU A 160 -19.00 23.96 11.49
N SER A 161 -20.22 24.22 10.99
CA SER A 161 -20.98 23.21 10.25
C SER A 161 -20.30 22.81 8.94
N GLU A 162 -19.72 23.78 8.21
CA GLU A 162 -18.94 23.55 6.99
C GLU A 162 -17.68 22.69 7.27
N LEU A 163 -16.93 23.01 8.33
CA LEU A 163 -15.77 22.22 8.74
C LEU A 163 -16.15 20.79 9.16
N ARG A 164 -17.28 20.62 9.87
CA ARG A 164 -17.82 19.29 10.24
C ARG A 164 -18.22 18.48 8.99
N GLN A 165 -18.81 19.11 7.99
CA GLN A 165 -19.13 18.47 6.71
C GLN A 165 -17.85 18.02 5.97
N ARG A 166 -16.84 18.88 5.91
CA ARG A 166 -15.53 18.53 5.33
C ARG A 166 -14.85 17.38 6.08
N LEU A 167 -14.92 17.36 7.41
CA LEU A 167 -14.39 16.25 8.22
C LEU A 167 -15.12 14.93 7.91
N LYS A 168 -16.44 14.96 7.72
CA LYS A 168 -17.23 13.77 7.33
C LYS A 168 -16.76 13.21 5.97
N GLN A 169 -16.54 14.07 4.98
CA GLN A 169 -16.03 13.68 3.67
C GLN A 169 -14.61 13.10 3.75
N LEU A 170 -13.71 13.76 4.49
CA LEU A 170 -12.34 13.28 4.67
C LEU A 170 -12.29 11.94 5.41
N ARG A 171 -13.13 11.72 6.43
CA ARG A 171 -13.24 10.42 7.10
C ARG A 171 -13.78 9.31 6.20
N ALA A 172 -14.72 9.62 5.30
CA ALA A 172 -15.16 8.66 4.29
C ALA A 172 -13.99 8.26 3.36
N SER A 173 -13.20 9.25 2.91
CA SER A 173 -11.98 9.01 2.14
C SER A 173 -10.92 8.22 2.92
N GLU A 174 -10.76 8.46 4.22
CA GLU A 174 -9.85 7.71 5.09
C GLU A 174 -10.23 6.22 5.16
N THR A 175 -11.52 5.92 5.35
CA THR A 175 -11.99 4.53 5.42
C THR A 175 -11.84 3.77 4.10
N THR A 176 -11.98 4.44 2.96
CA THR A 176 -11.74 3.84 1.63
C THR A 176 -10.26 3.57 1.42
N MET A 177 -9.38 4.55 1.68
CA MET A 177 -7.92 4.39 1.60
C MET A 177 -7.40 3.29 2.53
N ARG A 178 -7.98 3.13 3.73
CA ARG A 178 -7.66 2.01 4.64
C ARG A 178 -8.00 0.66 4.02
N LYS A 179 -9.18 0.53 3.41
CA LYS A 179 -9.58 -0.71 2.72
C LYS A 179 -8.66 -1.03 1.55
N ASP A 180 -8.20 -0.02 0.82
CA ASP A 180 -7.27 -0.18 -0.30
C ASP A 180 -5.89 -0.67 0.15
N VAL A 181 -5.34 -0.09 1.23
CA VAL A 181 -4.09 -0.57 1.85
C VAL A 181 -4.24 -2.02 2.33
N ASP A 182 -5.36 -2.35 2.97
CA ASP A 182 -5.63 -3.73 3.39
C ASP A 182 -5.76 -4.69 2.19
N ALA A 183 -6.32 -4.24 1.06
CA ALA A 183 -6.41 -5.03 -0.17
C ALA A 183 -5.02 -5.30 -0.77
N ILE A 184 -4.15 -4.29 -0.85
CA ILE A 184 -2.76 -4.44 -1.31
C ILE A 184 -1.98 -5.39 -0.38
N ASN A 185 -2.15 -5.27 0.93
CA ASN A 185 -1.51 -6.18 1.89
C ASN A 185 -1.94 -7.65 1.72
N ARG A 186 -3.22 -7.89 1.40
CA ARG A 186 -3.71 -9.24 1.05
C ARG A 186 -3.11 -9.74 -0.26
N GLU A 187 -3.00 -8.89 -1.28
CA GLU A 187 -2.34 -9.21 -2.55
C GLU A 187 -0.86 -9.55 -2.34
N MET A 188 -0.14 -8.78 -1.52
CA MET A 188 1.24 -9.07 -1.13
C MET A 188 1.39 -10.40 -0.42
N ALA A 189 0.51 -10.72 0.54
CA ALA A 189 0.53 -12.01 1.23
C ALA A 189 0.30 -13.18 0.26
N ALA A 190 -0.65 -13.04 -0.67
CA ALA A 190 -0.89 -14.03 -1.72
C ALA A 190 0.33 -14.18 -2.64
N PHE A 191 0.96 -13.08 -3.01
CA PHE A 191 2.18 -13.08 -3.83
C PHE A 191 3.37 -13.73 -3.11
N HIS A 192 3.54 -13.49 -1.80
CA HIS A 192 4.57 -14.17 -1.01
C HIS A 192 4.34 -15.68 -0.93
N ALA A 193 3.08 -16.12 -0.80
CA ALA A 193 2.73 -17.54 -0.85
C ALA A 193 3.03 -18.16 -2.24
N GLU A 194 2.69 -17.45 -3.33
CA GLU A 194 3.04 -17.86 -4.70
C GLU A 194 4.56 -17.97 -4.88
N LYS A 195 5.31 -16.96 -4.41
CA LYS A 195 6.77 -16.93 -4.45
C LYS A 195 7.35 -18.13 -3.72
N GLN A 196 6.87 -18.45 -2.53
CA GLN A 196 7.33 -19.61 -1.76
C GLN A 196 7.02 -20.93 -2.49
N ALA A 197 5.81 -21.09 -3.03
CA ALA A 197 5.43 -22.28 -3.79
C ALA A 197 6.33 -22.50 -5.01
N ARG A 198 6.66 -21.43 -5.74
CA ARG A 198 7.54 -21.49 -6.92
C ARG A 198 9.02 -21.70 -6.57
N LEU A 199 9.50 -21.16 -5.46
CA LEU A 199 10.87 -21.39 -4.97
C LEU A 199 11.07 -22.84 -4.53
N ASN A 200 10.07 -23.48 -3.94
CA ASN A 200 10.13 -24.89 -3.52
C ASN A 200 10.27 -25.87 -4.69
N VAL A 201 9.98 -25.46 -5.93
CA VAL A 201 10.13 -26.29 -7.14
C VAL A 201 11.58 -26.34 -7.63
N ILE A 202 12.43 -25.39 -7.20
CA ILE A 202 13.81 -25.30 -7.65
C ILE A 202 14.64 -26.38 -6.93
N PRO A 203 15.21 -27.37 -7.66
CA PRO A 203 15.98 -28.44 -7.03
C PRO A 203 17.28 -27.90 -6.45
N VAL A 204 17.41 -27.94 -5.13
CA VAL A 204 18.64 -27.56 -4.42
C VAL A 204 19.43 -28.83 -4.11
N ALA A 205 20.61 -28.96 -4.72
CA ALA A 205 21.54 -30.02 -4.37
C ALA A 205 22.19 -29.73 -3.02
N VAL A 206 21.80 -30.48 -1.99
CA VAL A 206 22.40 -30.40 -0.66
C VAL A 206 23.40 -31.56 -0.52
N PRO A 207 24.71 -31.30 -0.48
CA PRO A 207 25.68 -32.35 -0.24
C PRO A 207 25.57 -32.81 1.22
N LEU A 208 25.19 -34.06 1.42
CA LEU A 208 25.06 -34.68 2.73
C LEU A 208 26.21 -35.65 2.96
N ARG A 209 26.81 -35.60 4.16
CA ARG A 209 27.75 -36.62 4.63
C ARG A 209 26.94 -37.85 5.06
N ILE A 210 27.50 -39.05 4.91
CA ILE A 210 26.83 -40.31 5.29
C ILE A 210 26.41 -40.30 6.77
N GLN A 211 27.20 -39.65 7.63
CA GLN A 211 26.89 -39.46 9.06
C GLN A 211 25.65 -38.59 9.31
N GLN A 212 25.22 -37.82 8.31
CA GLN A 212 24.01 -37.01 8.37
C GLN A 212 22.80 -37.81 7.89
N LEU A 213 22.90 -39.09 7.50
CA LEU A 213 21.76 -39.90 7.06
C LEU A 213 21.23 -40.78 8.19
N VAL A 214 19.92 -40.73 8.42
CA VAL A 214 19.18 -41.59 9.33
C VAL A 214 18.26 -42.46 8.48
N VAL A 215 18.26 -43.76 8.74
CA VAL A 215 17.38 -44.73 8.08
C VAL A 215 16.17 -44.94 9.00
N GLY A 216 14.95 -44.76 8.50
CA GLY A 216 13.72 -45.17 9.17
C GLY A 216 13.17 -46.46 8.56
N ALA A 217 12.72 -47.42 9.38
CA ALA A 217 12.07 -48.64 8.92
C ALA A 217 10.57 -48.36 8.68
N GLY A 218 10.14 -48.34 7.41
CA GLY A 218 8.74 -48.14 7.07
C GLY A 218 7.96 -49.46 7.11
N THR A 219 7.01 -49.59 8.04
CA THR A 219 5.82 -50.41 7.79
C THR A 219 5.00 -49.70 6.70
N ALA A 220 4.50 -50.47 5.74
CA ALA A 220 3.97 -49.97 4.49
C ALA A 220 2.64 -49.21 4.70
N ALA A 221 2.70 -47.91 5.01
CA ALA A 221 1.68 -46.97 4.60
C ALA A 221 2.14 -46.43 3.24
N ARG A 222 1.43 -46.80 2.18
CA ARG A 222 1.54 -46.22 0.85
C ARG A 222 1.59 -44.69 1.02
N LEU A 223 2.72 -44.04 0.67
CA LEU A 223 2.72 -42.58 0.51
C LEU A 223 1.54 -42.27 -0.43
N PRO A 224 0.59 -41.40 -0.03
CA PRO A 224 -0.37 -40.89 -1.00
C PRO A 224 0.45 -40.26 -2.14
N ASP A 225 0.10 -40.61 -3.37
CA ASP A 225 0.71 -40.03 -4.57
C ASP A 225 0.72 -38.50 -4.41
N PRO A 226 1.76 -37.79 -4.90
CA PRO A 226 1.77 -36.34 -4.87
C PRO A 226 0.72 -35.83 -5.84
N GLU A 227 -0.54 -35.82 -5.41
CA GLU A 227 -1.56 -35.01 -6.05
C GLU A 227 -1.10 -33.55 -5.89
N GLY A 228 -0.71 -32.97 -7.03
CA GLY A 228 -0.55 -31.54 -7.16
C GLY A 228 -1.82 -30.83 -6.67
N PRO A 229 -1.72 -29.58 -6.21
CA PRO A 229 -2.88 -28.88 -5.67
C PRO A 229 -3.93 -28.74 -6.77
N ALA A 230 -4.96 -29.58 -6.71
CA ALA A 230 -6.22 -29.36 -7.37
C ALA A 230 -6.81 -28.07 -6.80
N SER A 231 -6.73 -27.01 -7.60
CA SER A 231 -7.83 -26.09 -7.86
C SER A 231 -9.14 -26.48 -7.17
N ALA A 232 -9.42 -25.87 -6.02
CA ALA A 232 -10.77 -25.64 -5.56
C ALA A 232 -11.14 -24.20 -5.94
N ALA A 233 -11.47 -24.01 -7.22
CA ALA A 233 -12.34 -22.93 -7.64
C ALA A 233 -13.79 -23.42 -7.55
N GLY A 234 -14.65 -22.62 -6.93
CA GLY A 234 -16.06 -22.56 -7.31
C GLY A 234 -17.05 -23.26 -6.40
N ALA A 235 -17.50 -22.54 -5.36
CA ALA A 235 -18.94 -22.43 -5.08
C ALA A 235 -19.18 -21.09 -4.38
N ASP A 236 -19.08 -20.02 -5.15
CA ASP A 236 -19.90 -18.84 -4.91
C ASP A 236 -21.33 -19.23 -5.32
N ALA A 237 -22.27 -19.19 -4.40
CA ALA A 237 -23.69 -19.19 -4.71
C ALA A 237 -24.17 -17.72 -4.64
N PRO A 238 -24.78 -17.19 -5.70
CA PRO A 238 -25.13 -15.78 -5.79
C PRO A 238 -26.38 -15.47 -4.96
N VAL A 239 -26.35 -14.31 -4.31
CA VAL A 239 -27.55 -13.64 -3.80
C VAL A 239 -28.13 -12.80 -4.93
N GLY A 240 -29.41 -13.01 -5.28
CA GLY A 240 -30.12 -12.17 -6.24
C GLY A 240 -31.56 -12.60 -6.55
N ALA A 241 -32.50 -12.11 -5.73
CA ALA A 241 -33.86 -11.66 -6.04
C ALA A 241 -34.89 -12.55 -6.78
N GLY A 242 -36.07 -12.72 -6.14
CA GLY A 242 -37.36 -12.47 -6.81
C GLY A 242 -38.40 -13.60 -6.83
N GLY A 243 -39.43 -13.48 -5.98
CA GLY A 243 -40.84 -13.57 -6.41
C GLY A 243 -41.63 -14.88 -6.20
N ALA A 244 -42.68 -14.78 -5.37
CA ALA A 244 -43.99 -15.48 -5.42
C ALA A 244 -43.99 -17.02 -5.24
N ASP A 245 -44.98 -17.71 -4.69
CA ASP A 245 -46.25 -17.46 -4.00
C ASP A 245 -46.76 -18.86 -3.53
N ALA A 246 -47.60 -18.86 -2.49
CA ALA A 246 -48.60 -19.87 -2.13
C ALA A 246 -48.23 -21.27 -1.57
N GLY A 247 -48.89 -21.59 -0.44
CA GLY A 247 -49.31 -22.96 -0.07
C GLY A 247 -48.76 -23.47 1.28
N ALA A 248 -49.16 -22.93 2.42
CA ALA A 248 -50.27 -23.44 3.26
C ALA A 248 -50.23 -24.96 3.54
N ALA A 249 -49.86 -25.33 4.78
CA ALA A 249 -50.61 -26.31 5.60
C ALA A 249 -50.03 -26.39 7.02
N SER A 250 -50.85 -25.93 7.96
CA SER A 250 -50.82 -26.18 9.40
C SER A 250 -51.02 -27.65 9.76
N ALA A 251 -50.49 -28.10 10.90
CA ALA A 251 -51.30 -28.62 12.02
C ALA A 251 -50.41 -29.06 13.19
N ASP A 252 -50.81 -28.60 14.39
CA ASP A 252 -50.80 -29.25 15.72
C ASP A 252 -49.63 -30.13 16.15
N GLY A 253 -49.06 -30.03 17.35
CA GLY A 253 -49.60 -29.58 18.63
C GLY A 253 -48.99 -30.45 19.75
N ALA A 254 -49.08 -29.97 20.99
CA ALA A 254 -48.78 -30.66 22.26
C ALA A 254 -47.32 -30.67 22.78
N SER A 255 -47.03 -29.65 23.59
CA SER A 255 -46.36 -29.78 24.91
C SER A 255 -47.39 -30.41 25.88
N PRO A 256 -47.06 -31.12 26.99
CA PRO A 256 -46.20 -30.58 28.05
C PRO A 256 -45.40 -31.58 28.93
N ALA A 257 -44.69 -30.98 29.90
CA ALA A 257 -44.38 -31.46 31.25
C ALA A 257 -42.97 -32.01 31.53
N ALA A 258 -42.22 -31.20 32.29
CA ALA A 258 -41.15 -31.64 33.18
C ALA A 258 -41.71 -32.48 34.34
N PRO A 259 -40.89 -33.36 34.94
CA PRO A 259 -40.34 -33.00 36.27
C PRO A 259 -38.88 -33.44 36.49
N ALA A 260 -38.19 -32.73 37.38
CA ALA A 260 -36.93 -33.12 38.04
C ALA A 260 -37.24 -33.51 39.51
N PRO A 261 -36.28 -33.95 40.35
CA PRO A 261 -35.06 -34.75 40.14
C PRO A 261 -35.05 -36.02 41.04
N ALA A 262 -34.11 -36.95 40.84
CA ALA A 262 -33.75 -37.95 41.85
C ALA A 262 -32.24 -38.24 41.81
N ASP A 263 -31.64 -38.13 42.99
CA ASP A 263 -30.26 -38.43 43.31
C ASP A 263 -29.91 -39.91 43.13
N GLY A 264 -28.69 -40.18 42.67
CA GLY A 264 -28.09 -41.51 42.59
C GLY A 264 -26.58 -41.38 42.42
N ASP A 265 -25.87 -41.42 43.55
CA ASP A 265 -24.43 -41.61 43.67
C ASP A 265 -23.99 -42.88 42.91
N GLU A 266 -23.08 -42.74 41.95
CA GLU A 266 -22.23 -43.85 41.51
C GLU A 266 -20.81 -43.29 41.27
N ALA A 267 -19.94 -43.60 42.22
CA ALA A 267 -18.53 -43.26 42.22
C ALA A 267 -17.77 -44.33 41.42
N ASP A 268 -17.29 -43.99 40.23
CA ASP A 268 -16.25 -44.77 39.54
C ASP A 268 -14.89 -44.11 39.76
N ALA A 269 -14.06 -44.80 40.54
CA ALA A 269 -12.68 -44.47 40.81
C ALA A 269 -11.78 -44.99 39.68
N ASP A 270 -11.50 -44.13 38.71
CA ASP A 270 -10.44 -44.36 37.72
C ASP A 270 -9.07 -44.24 38.42
N THR A 271 -8.42 -45.39 38.62
CA THR A 271 -7.20 -45.49 39.41
C THR A 271 -5.98 -45.14 38.53
N PRO A 272 -5.02 -44.31 38.98
CA PRO A 272 -3.90 -43.81 38.18
C PRO A 272 -2.83 -44.85 37.79
N GLU A 273 -3.02 -46.14 38.10
CA GLU A 273 -2.02 -47.18 37.84
C GLU A 273 -2.09 -47.76 36.40
N ASP A 274 -3.25 -47.73 35.74
CA ASP A 274 -3.40 -48.30 34.38
C ASP A 274 -2.85 -47.38 33.27
N LYS A 275 -2.91 -46.05 33.45
CA LYS A 275 -2.28 -45.10 32.49
C LYS A 275 -0.75 -45.16 32.50
N ALA A 276 -0.16 -45.46 33.65
CA ALA A 276 1.29 -45.57 33.79
C ALA A 276 1.85 -46.88 33.20
N ALA A 277 1.04 -47.94 33.17
CA ALA A 277 1.40 -49.22 32.55
C ALA A 277 1.37 -49.12 31.02
N ASP A 278 0.37 -48.45 30.44
CA ASP A 278 0.28 -48.21 29.00
C ASP A 278 1.34 -47.21 28.49
N GLU A 279 1.66 -46.15 29.25
CA GLU A 279 2.78 -45.25 28.92
C GLU A 279 4.14 -45.97 29.01
N LYS A 280 4.34 -46.87 29.98
CA LYS A 280 5.58 -47.68 30.07
C LYS A 280 5.67 -48.72 28.96
N ALA A 281 4.56 -49.33 28.56
CA ALA A 281 4.53 -50.29 27.45
C ALA A 281 4.78 -49.59 26.11
N PHE A 282 4.24 -48.39 25.90
CA PHE A 282 4.50 -47.58 24.71
C PHE A 282 5.94 -47.02 24.70
N ALA A 283 6.47 -46.59 25.85
CA ALA A 283 7.86 -46.15 25.98
C ALA A 283 8.87 -47.30 25.83
N ALA A 284 8.54 -48.51 26.30
CA ALA A 284 9.36 -49.70 26.10
C ALA A 284 9.34 -50.19 24.65
N ALA A 285 8.18 -50.14 23.97
CA ALA A 285 8.06 -50.43 22.55
C ALA A 285 8.82 -49.39 21.70
N ALA A 286 8.75 -48.11 22.05
CA ALA A 286 9.52 -47.05 21.39
C ALA A 286 11.04 -47.18 21.65
N ALA A 287 11.46 -47.64 22.83
CA ALA A 287 12.87 -47.87 23.16
C ALA A 287 13.44 -49.13 22.48
N GLU A 288 12.64 -50.19 22.31
CA GLU A 288 13.02 -51.37 21.52
C GLU A 288 13.06 -51.06 20.01
N GLU A 289 12.16 -50.21 19.51
CA GLU A 289 12.18 -49.74 18.11
C GLU A 289 13.37 -48.79 17.85
N GLU A 290 13.71 -47.89 18.79
CA GLU A 290 14.93 -47.05 18.70
C GLU A 290 16.23 -47.88 18.73
N ALA A 291 16.25 -49.02 19.42
CA ALA A 291 17.43 -49.89 19.48
C ALA A 291 17.68 -50.68 18.18
N GLU A 292 16.63 -51.00 17.41
CA GLU A 292 16.74 -51.67 16.09
C GLU A 292 17.10 -50.70 14.95
N LEU A 293 16.98 -49.39 15.17
CA LEU A 293 17.21 -48.33 14.18
C LEU A 293 18.63 -47.73 14.18
N ALA A 294 19.48 -48.13 15.13
CA ALA A 294 20.87 -47.71 15.18
C ALA A 294 21.73 -48.50 14.17
N LEU A 295 21.96 -47.91 12.99
CA LEU A 295 22.93 -48.45 12.03
C LEU A 295 24.30 -48.63 12.70
N PRO A 296 24.91 -49.83 12.68
CA PRO A 296 26.30 -49.96 13.08
C PRO A 296 27.16 -49.10 12.16
N ALA A 297 27.92 -48.19 12.78
CA ALA A 297 28.80 -47.18 12.19
C ALA A 297 29.16 -47.39 10.70
N GLY A 298 28.45 -46.67 9.82
CA GLY A 298 28.94 -46.35 8.47
C GLY A 298 28.60 -47.32 7.32
N ARG A 299 27.61 -48.21 7.46
CA ARG A 299 27.10 -49.01 6.32
C ARG A 299 25.61 -48.82 6.10
N LEU A 300 25.23 -48.60 4.83
CA LEU A 300 23.83 -48.68 4.38
C LEU A 300 23.36 -50.14 4.38
N PRO A 301 22.10 -50.43 4.75
CA PRO A 301 21.51 -51.76 4.64
C PRO A 301 21.58 -52.30 3.21
N SER A 302 21.69 -53.63 3.05
CA SER A 302 21.78 -54.31 1.74
C SER A 302 20.51 -54.22 0.91
N SER A 303 19.38 -53.78 1.47
CA SER A 303 18.17 -53.43 0.73
C SER A 303 17.55 -52.14 1.28
N LEU A 304 17.39 -51.14 0.42
CA LEU A 304 16.76 -49.85 0.72
C LEU A 304 15.29 -49.79 0.27
N GLY A 305 14.73 -50.89 -0.23
CA GLY A 305 13.42 -50.90 -0.89
C GLY A 305 12.22 -50.54 -0.01
N ARG A 306 12.39 -50.55 1.32
CA ARG A 306 11.35 -50.20 2.32
C ARG A 306 11.80 -49.14 3.32
N ALA A 307 12.92 -48.47 3.05
CA ALA A 307 13.58 -47.58 3.99
C ALA A 307 13.60 -46.15 3.46
N THR A 308 13.07 -45.20 4.25
CA THR A 308 13.17 -43.77 3.95
C THR A 308 14.48 -43.24 4.52
N LEU A 309 15.35 -42.72 3.65
CA LEU A 309 16.60 -42.06 4.03
C LEU A 309 16.34 -40.57 4.23
N LEU A 310 16.43 -40.11 5.47
CA LEU A 310 16.29 -38.69 5.82
C LEU A 310 17.60 -38.20 6.37
N SER A 311 17.97 -36.93 6.11
CA SER A 311 19.11 -36.38 6.83
C SER A 311 18.74 -36.08 8.28
N HIS A 312 19.66 -36.20 9.23
CA HIS A 312 19.42 -35.86 10.65
C HIS A 312 18.93 -34.42 10.78
N THR A 313 19.47 -33.49 9.98
CA THR A 313 19.01 -32.10 9.96
C THR A 313 17.61 -31.95 9.38
N VAL A 314 17.26 -32.72 8.35
CA VAL A 314 15.92 -32.70 7.74
C VAL A 314 14.90 -33.34 8.67
N LEU A 315 15.23 -34.44 9.35
CA LEU A 315 14.33 -35.08 10.31
C LEU A 315 14.09 -34.20 11.54
N SER A 316 15.14 -33.58 12.10
CA SER A 316 14.98 -32.59 13.18
C SER A 316 14.18 -31.37 12.71
N SER A 317 14.47 -30.85 11.50
CA SER A 317 13.71 -29.73 10.92
C SER A 317 12.26 -30.09 10.63
N GLN A 318 11.97 -31.31 10.19
CA GLN A 318 10.62 -31.80 9.92
C GLN A 318 9.85 -32.00 11.22
N ARG A 319 10.48 -32.52 12.28
CA ARG A 319 9.86 -32.61 13.61
C ARG A 319 9.48 -31.24 14.15
N VAL A 320 10.44 -30.30 14.16
CA VAL A 320 10.18 -28.91 14.55
C VAL A 320 9.11 -28.27 13.65
N SER A 321 9.11 -28.55 12.35
CA SER A 321 8.09 -28.02 11.45
C SER A 321 6.72 -28.65 11.67
N LEU A 322 6.63 -29.93 12.03
CA LEU A 322 5.38 -30.61 12.33
C LEU A 322 4.80 -30.13 13.66
N GLU A 323 5.65 -29.97 14.67
CA GLU A 323 5.28 -29.36 15.95
C GLU A 323 4.75 -27.93 15.73
N ALA A 324 5.46 -27.11 14.96
CA ALA A 324 5.00 -25.77 14.61
C ALA A 324 3.72 -25.77 13.76
N GLN A 325 3.51 -26.76 12.90
CA GLN A 325 2.26 -26.90 12.13
C GLN A 325 1.09 -27.31 13.03
N LEU A 326 1.33 -28.19 14.01
CA LEU A 326 0.34 -28.60 14.99
C LEU A 326 -0.06 -27.43 15.91
N GLU A 327 0.92 -26.67 16.40
CA GLU A 327 0.68 -25.43 17.15
C GLU A 327 -0.14 -24.42 16.33
N ARG A 328 0.18 -24.24 15.04
CA ARG A 328 -0.60 -23.38 14.14
C ARG A 328 -2.02 -23.90 13.94
N ALA A 329 -2.21 -25.21 13.80
CA ALA A 329 -3.53 -25.80 13.63
C ALA A 329 -4.39 -25.56 14.88
N VAL A 330 -3.84 -25.78 16.07
CA VAL A 330 -4.51 -25.47 17.35
C VAL A 330 -4.85 -23.98 17.42
N ALA A 331 -3.89 -23.08 17.17
CA ALA A 331 -4.14 -21.64 17.19
C ALA A 331 -5.19 -21.19 16.16
N LEU A 332 -5.27 -21.83 14.98
CA LEU A 332 -6.31 -21.55 14.01
C LEU A 332 -7.69 -22.00 14.50
N THR A 333 -7.79 -23.17 15.13
CA THR A 333 -9.07 -23.63 15.70
C THR A 333 -9.57 -22.69 16.80
N GLU A 334 -8.67 -22.22 17.67
CA GLU A 334 -9.01 -21.22 18.70
C GLU A 334 -9.46 -19.89 18.10
N ARG A 335 -8.78 -19.40 17.04
CA ARG A 335 -9.18 -18.19 16.32
C ARG A 335 -10.54 -18.33 15.65
N LEU A 336 -10.81 -19.47 15.03
CA LEU A 336 -12.13 -19.73 14.42
C LEU A 336 -13.23 -19.78 15.48
N ALA A 337 -12.97 -20.38 16.64
CA ALA A 337 -13.90 -20.37 17.77
C ALA A 337 -14.13 -18.95 18.31
N ALA A 338 -13.07 -18.13 18.43
CA ALA A 338 -13.17 -16.73 18.82
C ALA A 338 -14.04 -15.93 17.84
N ILE A 339 -13.79 -16.04 16.53
CA ILE A 339 -14.61 -15.38 15.49
C ILE A 339 -16.07 -15.84 15.56
N ALA A 340 -16.32 -17.13 15.77
CA ALA A 340 -17.69 -17.66 15.89
C ALA A 340 -18.41 -17.06 17.12
N SER A 341 -17.74 -16.96 18.26
CA SER A 341 -18.29 -16.33 19.46
C SER A 341 -18.55 -14.82 19.28
N GLU A 342 -17.66 -14.11 18.58
CA GLU A 342 -17.83 -12.69 18.27
C GLU A 342 -19.04 -12.46 17.35
N ARG A 343 -19.18 -13.27 16.29
CA ARG A 343 -20.34 -13.22 15.38
C ARG A 343 -21.64 -13.46 16.14
N ALA A 344 -21.67 -14.41 17.07
CA ALA A 344 -22.85 -14.66 17.90
C ALA A 344 -23.23 -13.45 18.78
N VAL A 345 -22.24 -12.71 19.29
CA VAL A 345 -22.49 -11.45 20.03
C VAL A 345 -23.00 -10.35 19.10
N GLN A 346 -22.40 -10.20 17.92
CA GLN A 346 -22.84 -9.23 16.92
C GLN A 346 -24.27 -9.53 16.43
N ASP A 347 -24.62 -10.80 16.21
CA ASP A 347 -25.98 -11.21 15.83
C ASP A 347 -27.01 -10.90 16.92
N LYS A 348 -26.66 -11.10 18.20
CA LYS A 348 -27.53 -10.69 19.31
C LYS A 348 -27.76 -9.18 19.33
N LYS A 349 -26.70 -8.38 19.11
CA LYS A 349 -26.81 -6.92 19.00
C LYS A 349 -27.64 -6.49 17.79
N ARG A 350 -27.44 -7.11 16.63
CA ARG A 350 -28.20 -6.84 15.40
C ARG A 350 -29.69 -7.11 15.62
N ARG A 351 -30.04 -8.27 16.19
CA ARG A 351 -31.44 -8.62 16.52
C ARG A 351 -32.06 -7.64 17.53
N ALA A 352 -31.29 -7.14 18.49
CA ALA A 352 -31.78 -6.12 19.43
C ALA A 352 -32.05 -4.79 18.70
N ALA A 353 -31.14 -4.35 17.83
CA ALA A 353 -31.32 -3.14 17.02
C ALA A 353 -32.51 -3.27 16.04
N GLU A 354 -32.64 -4.40 15.34
CA GLU A 354 -33.76 -4.72 14.46
C GLU A 354 -35.10 -4.63 15.21
N ARG A 355 -35.18 -5.13 16.46
CA ARG A 355 -36.38 -4.98 17.30
C ARG A 355 -36.68 -3.53 17.67
N THR A 356 -35.66 -2.73 17.96
CA THR A 356 -35.87 -1.30 18.25
C THR A 356 -36.32 -0.53 17.02
N ILE A 357 -35.75 -0.82 15.84
CA ILE A 357 -36.13 -0.21 14.56
C ILE A 357 -37.58 -0.57 14.25
N ALA A 358 -37.94 -1.85 14.28
CA ALA A 358 -39.33 -2.30 14.07
C ALA A 358 -40.30 -1.65 15.06
N GLY A 359 -39.87 -1.42 16.32
CA GLY A 359 -40.68 -0.71 17.31
C GLY A 359 -40.87 0.78 17.02
N VAL A 360 -39.89 1.45 16.41
CA VAL A 360 -39.99 2.85 15.97
C VAL A 360 -40.80 2.95 14.68
N GLU A 361 -40.59 2.06 13.73
CA GLU A 361 -41.35 1.95 12.48
C GLU A 361 -42.84 1.74 12.78
N ALA A 362 -43.20 0.79 13.65
CA ALA A 362 -44.59 0.58 14.04
C ALA A 362 -45.23 1.81 14.71
N LYS A 363 -44.46 2.58 15.49
CA LYS A 363 -44.94 3.85 16.07
C LYS A 363 -45.14 4.92 14.99
N ALA A 364 -44.19 5.02 14.05
CA ALA A 364 -44.29 5.94 12.94
C ALA A 364 -45.49 5.61 12.04
N GLU A 365 -45.69 4.34 11.72
CA GLU A 365 -46.86 3.86 10.98
C GLU A 365 -48.17 4.14 11.71
N ALA A 366 -48.24 3.89 13.03
CA ALA A 366 -49.41 4.20 13.83
C ALA A 366 -49.72 5.71 13.86
N LEU A 367 -48.69 6.55 13.98
CA LEU A 367 -48.83 8.01 13.91
C LEU A 367 -49.28 8.47 12.52
N MET A 368 -48.71 7.92 11.45
CA MET A 368 -49.11 8.24 10.08
C MET A 368 -50.54 7.78 9.81
N GLN A 369 -50.93 6.60 10.30
CA GLN A 369 -52.29 6.10 10.18
C GLN A 369 -53.29 6.97 10.96
N LEU A 370 -52.90 7.48 12.13
CA LEU A 370 -53.74 8.37 12.94
C LEU A 370 -53.88 9.77 12.31
N LYS A 371 -52.78 10.34 11.79
CA LYS A 371 -52.76 11.70 11.21
C LYS A 371 -53.32 11.75 9.79
N PHE A 372 -53.01 10.75 8.96
CA PHE A 372 -53.26 10.79 7.52
C PHE A 372 -54.19 9.67 7.02
N GLY A 373 -54.58 8.71 7.88
CA GLY A 373 -55.48 7.61 7.53
C GLY A 373 -54.90 6.57 6.58
N ARG A 374 -53.66 6.77 6.10
CA ARG A 374 -52.87 5.86 5.24
C ARG A 374 -51.37 6.06 5.52
N PRO A 375 -50.52 5.04 5.33
CA PRO A 375 -49.08 5.22 5.35
C PRO A 375 -48.67 6.13 4.18
N VAL A 376 -47.95 7.21 4.49
CA VAL A 376 -47.45 8.17 3.52
C VAL A 376 -46.03 7.77 3.12
N ASP A 377 -45.77 7.66 1.82
CA ASP A 377 -44.42 7.43 1.29
C ASP A 377 -43.64 8.74 1.33
N LEU A 378 -42.91 8.94 2.43
CA LEU A 378 -42.16 10.17 2.71
C LEU A 378 -41.06 10.41 1.67
N GLU A 379 -40.45 9.36 1.11
CA GLU A 379 -39.38 9.49 0.11
C GLU A 379 -39.90 10.03 -1.23
N ARG A 380 -41.11 9.61 -1.64
CA ARG A 380 -41.76 10.15 -2.84
C ARG A 380 -42.23 11.58 -2.66
N LEU A 381 -42.67 11.94 -1.46
CA LEU A 381 -43.09 13.30 -1.12
C LEU A 381 -41.88 14.25 -1.17
N ASP A 382 -40.75 13.80 -0.60
CA ASP A 382 -39.49 14.54 -0.58
C ASP A 382 -38.88 14.68 -1.99
N ALA A 383 -39.01 13.66 -2.83
CA ALA A 383 -38.58 13.69 -4.23
C ALA A 383 -39.40 14.65 -5.11
N MET A 384 -40.66 14.91 -4.78
CA MET A 384 -41.50 15.88 -5.50
C MET A 384 -41.33 17.32 -5.01
N GLY A 385 -40.96 17.53 -3.74
CA GLY A 385 -40.73 18.86 -3.17
C GLY A 385 -39.36 19.46 -3.48
N SER A 386 -38.32 18.64 -3.66
CA SER A 386 -36.92 19.09 -3.68
C SER A 386 -36.27 19.20 -5.06
N GLY A 387 -37.00 18.98 -6.17
CA GLY A 387 -36.39 18.85 -7.51
C GLY A 387 -35.54 20.05 -7.98
N ALA A 388 -35.93 21.28 -7.63
CA ALA A 388 -35.19 22.49 -7.98
C ALA A 388 -33.95 22.70 -7.09
N GLU A 389 -34.05 22.42 -5.80
CA GLU A 389 -32.91 22.49 -4.87
C GLU A 389 -31.89 21.39 -5.14
N LEU A 390 -32.38 20.19 -5.47
CA LEU A 390 -31.56 19.04 -5.85
C LEU A 390 -30.83 19.31 -7.18
N ALA A 391 -31.44 20.05 -8.11
CA ALA A 391 -30.77 20.52 -9.32
C ALA A 391 -29.68 21.56 -9.02
N LYS A 392 -29.93 22.52 -8.12
CA LYS A 392 -28.92 23.51 -7.67
C LYS A 392 -27.76 22.83 -6.93
N ALA A 393 -28.04 21.90 -6.03
CA ALA A 393 -27.03 21.11 -5.32
C ALA A 393 -26.19 20.26 -6.28
N ARG A 394 -26.81 19.65 -7.30
CA ARG A 394 -26.09 18.91 -8.35
C ARG A 394 -25.19 19.81 -9.20
N ALA A 395 -25.63 21.03 -9.52
CA ALA A 395 -24.80 21.99 -10.24
C ALA A 395 -23.56 22.41 -9.41
N HIS A 396 -23.73 22.67 -8.12
CA HIS A 396 -22.62 22.98 -7.21
C HIS A 396 -21.64 21.81 -7.05
N VAL A 397 -22.16 20.58 -6.98
CA VAL A 397 -21.32 19.37 -6.95
C VAL A 397 -20.54 19.23 -8.26
N ALA A 398 -21.17 19.45 -9.42
CA ALA A 398 -20.50 19.38 -10.72
C ALA A 398 -19.38 20.44 -10.88
N GLU A 399 -19.59 21.65 -10.36
CA GLU A 399 -18.57 22.71 -10.37
C GLU A 399 -17.41 22.41 -9.40
N ALA A 400 -17.72 21.88 -8.21
CA ALA A 400 -16.71 21.41 -7.27
C ALA A 400 -15.91 20.22 -7.83
N GLU A 401 -16.56 19.30 -8.54
CA GLU A 401 -15.88 18.18 -9.23
C GLU A 401 -14.99 18.66 -10.39
N ALA A 402 -15.43 19.67 -11.16
CA ALA A 402 -14.63 20.26 -12.23
C ALA A 402 -13.37 20.96 -11.70
N SER A 403 -13.51 21.80 -10.68
CA SER A 403 -12.36 22.46 -10.04
C SER A 403 -11.39 21.46 -9.38
N ALA A 404 -11.92 20.41 -8.73
CA ALA A 404 -11.10 19.35 -8.17
C ALA A 404 -10.37 18.53 -9.26
N ALA A 405 -10.99 18.34 -10.44
CA ALA A 405 -10.35 17.70 -11.58
C ALA A 405 -9.21 18.56 -12.12
N ASP A 406 -9.39 19.86 -12.27
CA ASP A 406 -8.34 20.80 -12.69
C ASP A 406 -7.17 20.80 -11.70
N ASP A 407 -7.45 20.85 -10.39
CA ASP A 407 -6.44 20.75 -9.34
C ASP A 407 -5.68 19.42 -9.38
N ALA A 408 -6.37 18.31 -9.67
CA ALA A 408 -5.74 17.00 -9.82
C ALA A 408 -4.79 16.98 -11.03
N THR A 409 -5.21 17.53 -12.18
CA THR A 409 -4.32 17.61 -13.36
C THR A 409 -3.10 18.51 -13.10
N ALA A 410 -3.27 19.62 -12.39
CA ALA A 410 -2.16 20.50 -12.02
C ALA A 410 -1.20 19.82 -11.03
N ALA A 411 -1.72 19.06 -10.07
CA ALA A 411 -0.91 18.26 -9.14
C ALA A 411 -0.15 17.14 -9.87
N ASP A 412 -0.78 16.46 -10.83
CA ASP A 412 -0.15 15.43 -11.65
C ASP A 412 0.96 16.00 -12.54
N ALA A 413 0.77 17.19 -13.11
CA ALA A 413 1.81 17.89 -13.87
C ALA A 413 3.02 18.29 -12.99
N ARG A 414 2.78 18.70 -11.73
CA ARG A 414 3.86 18.96 -10.77
C ARG A 414 4.59 17.66 -10.37
N LEU A 415 3.85 16.56 -10.22
CA LEU A 415 4.43 15.25 -9.95
C LEU A 415 5.23 14.72 -11.13
N SER A 416 4.80 14.93 -12.38
CA SER A 416 5.59 14.54 -13.55
C SER A 416 6.87 15.35 -13.66
N ALA A 417 6.81 16.67 -13.48
CA ALA A 417 8.00 17.54 -13.51
C ALA A 417 9.03 17.13 -12.44
N SER A 418 8.59 16.97 -11.18
CA SER A 418 9.49 16.53 -10.10
C SER A 418 10.06 15.12 -10.30
N ARG A 419 9.32 14.22 -10.96
CA ARG A 419 9.83 12.89 -11.36
C ARG A 419 10.88 13.00 -12.47
N GLU A 420 10.69 13.88 -13.45
CA GLU A 420 11.67 14.13 -14.51
C GLU A 420 12.97 14.69 -13.92
N ASP A 421 12.89 15.63 -12.99
CA ASP A 421 14.06 16.18 -12.28
C ASP A 421 14.82 15.08 -11.51
N LEU A 422 14.11 14.18 -10.82
CA LEU A 422 14.70 13.03 -10.13
C LEU A 422 15.40 12.06 -11.11
N VAL A 423 14.79 11.81 -12.27
CA VAL A 423 15.38 10.95 -13.31
C VAL A 423 16.66 11.59 -13.85
N GLU A 424 16.66 12.90 -14.10
CA GLU A 424 17.85 13.59 -14.60
C GLU A 424 18.97 13.62 -13.55
N ALA A 425 18.66 13.93 -12.29
CA ALA A 425 19.62 13.85 -11.19
C ALA A 425 20.21 12.44 -11.03
N THR A 426 19.39 11.40 -11.24
CA THR A 426 19.86 10.00 -11.21
C THR A 426 20.77 9.67 -12.39
N ARG A 427 20.46 10.18 -13.58
CA ARG A 427 21.33 10.04 -14.78
C ARG A 427 22.65 10.75 -14.57
N GLU A 428 22.64 11.96 -14.04
CA GLU A 428 23.86 12.71 -13.69
C GLU A 428 24.68 11.98 -12.64
N GLY A 429 24.05 11.48 -11.58
CA GLY A 429 24.71 10.65 -10.57
C GLY A 429 25.35 9.39 -11.17
N THR A 430 24.67 8.73 -12.11
CA THR A 430 25.21 7.56 -12.83
C THR A 430 26.39 7.95 -13.72
N ARG A 431 26.31 9.07 -14.45
CA ARG A 431 27.43 9.60 -15.26
C ARG A 431 28.65 9.93 -14.39
N LEU A 432 28.43 10.51 -13.21
CA LEU A 432 29.51 10.80 -12.25
C LEU A 432 30.13 9.52 -11.69
N LEU A 433 29.32 8.49 -11.40
CA LEU A 433 29.82 7.18 -10.98
C LEU A 433 30.63 6.48 -12.06
N GLU A 434 30.19 6.55 -13.32
CA GLU A 434 30.95 6.05 -14.47
C GLU A 434 32.30 6.78 -14.57
N ARG A 435 32.28 8.12 -14.51
CA ARG A 435 33.51 8.95 -14.51
C ARG A 435 34.45 8.59 -13.36
N LEU A 436 33.91 8.36 -12.16
CA LEU A 436 34.67 7.93 -11.00
C LEU A 436 35.27 6.53 -11.20
N SER A 437 34.53 5.61 -11.84
CA SER A 437 35.03 4.27 -12.14
C SER A 437 36.18 4.32 -13.16
N GLU A 438 36.09 5.18 -14.17
CA GLU A 438 37.15 5.41 -15.16
C GLU A 438 38.40 5.97 -14.48
N LEU A 439 38.25 7.02 -13.68
CA LEU A 439 39.35 7.63 -12.93
C LEU A 439 39.97 6.65 -11.91
N ALA A 440 39.17 5.80 -11.28
CA ALA A 440 39.66 4.77 -10.37
C ALA A 440 40.46 3.69 -11.11
N ALA A 441 40.03 3.28 -12.30
CA ALA A 441 40.76 2.35 -13.16
C ALA A 441 42.08 2.96 -13.65
N GLU A 442 42.07 4.24 -14.04
CA GLU A 442 43.27 4.99 -14.39
C GLU A 442 44.24 5.09 -13.21
N ARG A 443 43.73 5.44 -12.02
CA ARG A 443 44.53 5.49 -10.79
C ARG A 443 45.16 4.14 -10.49
N GLN A 444 44.38 3.05 -10.56
CA GLN A 444 44.90 1.71 -10.30
C GLN A 444 45.93 1.28 -11.35
N ARG A 445 45.73 1.65 -12.62
CA ARG A 445 46.70 1.41 -13.69
C ARG A 445 48.01 2.16 -13.41
N LEU A 446 47.93 3.43 -13.04
CA LEU A 446 49.10 4.25 -12.68
C LEU A 446 49.79 3.71 -11.42
N GLU A 447 49.04 3.30 -10.40
CA GLU A 447 49.61 2.66 -9.21
C GLU A 447 50.30 1.34 -9.53
N ARG A 448 49.72 0.51 -10.42
CA ARG A 448 50.37 -0.73 -10.89
C ARG A 448 51.63 -0.43 -11.70
N ALA A 449 51.60 0.59 -12.57
CA ALA A 449 52.76 1.02 -13.33
C ALA A 449 53.87 1.57 -12.42
N LEU A 450 53.50 2.37 -11.42
CA LEU A 450 54.42 2.90 -10.42
C LEU A 450 54.99 1.78 -9.55
N LYS A 451 54.17 0.83 -9.08
CA LYS A 451 54.63 -0.34 -8.32
C LYS A 451 55.55 -1.22 -9.16
N ALA A 452 55.22 -1.46 -10.44
CA ALA A 452 56.08 -2.21 -11.35
C ALA A 452 57.40 -1.46 -11.66
N GLY A 453 57.37 -0.13 -11.73
CA GLY A 453 58.56 0.71 -11.84
C GLY A 453 59.35 0.84 -10.53
N GLY A 454 58.71 0.62 -9.38
CA GLY A 454 59.33 0.65 -8.06
C GLY A 454 59.89 -0.71 -7.61
N THR A 455 59.40 -1.83 -8.16
CA THR A 455 59.87 -3.19 -7.84
C THR A 455 60.89 -3.74 -8.83
N ALA A 456 60.95 -3.22 -10.07
CA ALA A 456 62.03 -3.51 -11.00
C ALA A 456 63.12 -2.44 -10.83
N GLY A 457 64.29 -2.85 -10.32
CA GLY A 457 65.44 -1.98 -10.16
C GLY A 457 65.69 -1.15 -11.43
N LEU A 458 65.82 0.16 -11.25
CA LEU A 458 65.96 1.22 -12.26
C LEU A 458 67.07 0.96 -13.30
N THR A 459 67.95 -0.02 -13.08
CA THR A 459 69.10 -0.31 -13.93
C THR A 459 68.88 -1.51 -14.87
N ALA A 460 68.25 -2.59 -14.41
CA ALA A 460 68.19 -3.84 -15.17
C ALA A 460 67.26 -3.77 -16.40
N ARG A 461 66.16 -3.00 -16.31
CA ARG A 461 65.18 -2.90 -17.40
C ARG A 461 65.60 -1.92 -18.49
N ASP A 462 66.34 -0.88 -18.12
CA ASP A 462 66.97 0.04 -19.08
C ASP A 462 68.12 -0.64 -19.84
N ASP A 463 68.83 -1.57 -19.20
CA ASP A 463 69.87 -2.36 -19.85
C ASP A 463 69.28 -3.40 -20.81
N GLU A 464 68.22 -4.13 -20.43
CA GLU A 464 67.52 -5.07 -21.33
C GLU A 464 66.88 -4.36 -22.54
N ALA A 465 66.27 -3.18 -22.35
CA ALA A 465 65.68 -2.42 -23.44
C ALA A 465 66.74 -1.86 -24.40
N LYS A 466 67.90 -1.44 -23.88
CA LYS A 466 69.05 -1.00 -24.70
C LYS A 466 69.69 -2.17 -25.42
N GLU A 467 69.82 -3.34 -24.79
CA GLU A 467 70.35 -4.55 -25.44
C GLU A 467 69.42 -5.05 -26.54
N ALA A 468 68.10 -5.03 -26.32
CA ALA A 468 67.12 -5.38 -27.35
C ALA A 468 67.16 -4.41 -28.54
N ALA A 469 67.28 -3.11 -28.29
CA ALA A 469 67.44 -2.10 -29.35
C ALA A 469 68.77 -2.28 -30.10
N ALA A 470 69.87 -2.56 -29.39
CA ALA A 470 71.17 -2.83 -30.00
C ALA A 470 71.19 -4.14 -30.80
N ALA A 471 70.47 -5.17 -30.35
CA ALA A 471 70.32 -6.44 -31.06
C ALA A 471 69.50 -6.28 -32.34
N ALA A 472 68.41 -5.49 -32.30
CA ALA A 472 67.62 -5.17 -33.49
C ALA A 472 68.45 -4.40 -34.53
N GLU A 473 69.27 -3.44 -34.09
CA GLU A 473 70.14 -2.69 -34.99
C GLU A 473 71.26 -3.56 -35.57
N ARG A 474 71.85 -4.47 -34.79
CA ARG A 474 72.80 -5.47 -35.28
C ARG A 474 72.20 -6.38 -36.34
N ALA A 475 70.99 -6.89 -36.11
CA ALA A 475 70.30 -7.74 -37.09
C ALA A 475 70.00 -6.98 -38.40
N ARG A 476 69.66 -5.69 -38.30
CA ARG A 476 69.47 -4.81 -39.46
C ARG A 476 70.78 -4.61 -40.25
N LEU A 477 71.88 -4.38 -39.55
CA LEU A 477 73.20 -4.23 -40.14
C LEU A 477 73.70 -5.54 -40.78
N GLU A 478 73.47 -6.68 -40.13
CA GLU A 478 73.80 -8.01 -40.69
C GLU A 478 73.00 -8.29 -41.96
N SER A 479 71.71 -7.95 -41.99
CA SER A 479 70.86 -8.07 -43.18
C SER A 479 71.38 -7.18 -44.33
N LEU A 480 71.78 -5.93 -44.02
CA LEU A 480 72.36 -5.02 -45.01
C LEU A 480 73.71 -5.54 -45.55
N VAL A 481 74.59 -6.01 -44.67
CA VAL A 481 75.88 -6.60 -45.06
C VAL A 481 75.67 -7.86 -45.89
N GLY A 482 74.69 -8.70 -45.54
CA GLY A 482 74.30 -9.87 -46.33
C GLY A 482 73.81 -9.50 -47.73
N ALA A 483 72.94 -8.48 -47.83
CA ALA A 483 72.46 -7.97 -49.12
C ALA A 483 73.60 -7.37 -49.96
N GLN A 484 74.51 -6.61 -49.35
CA GLN A 484 75.68 -6.06 -50.03
C GLN A 484 76.66 -7.15 -50.47
N ALA A 485 76.87 -8.19 -49.66
CA ALA A 485 77.70 -9.33 -50.02
C ALA A 485 77.11 -10.11 -51.21
N ALA A 486 75.79 -10.27 -51.25
CA ALA A 486 75.09 -10.87 -52.39
C ALA A 486 75.26 -10.02 -53.67
N GLN A 487 75.07 -8.70 -53.57
CA GLN A 487 75.32 -7.78 -54.69
C GLN A 487 76.78 -7.82 -55.16
N ILE A 488 77.74 -7.89 -54.25
CA ILE A 488 79.16 -8.03 -54.60
C ILE A 488 79.42 -9.37 -55.29
N ALA A 489 78.80 -10.46 -54.82
CA ALA A 489 78.93 -11.77 -55.45
C ALA A 489 78.33 -11.77 -56.87
N GLU A 490 77.19 -11.10 -57.06
CA GLU A 490 76.54 -10.94 -58.35
C GLU A 490 77.39 -10.07 -59.30
N ILE A 491 77.86 -8.91 -58.86
CA ILE A 491 78.78 -8.06 -59.63
C ILE A 491 80.07 -8.81 -59.96
N ARG A 492 80.61 -9.62 -59.04
CA ARG A 492 81.78 -10.47 -59.33
C ARG A 492 81.48 -11.56 -60.34
N ALA A 493 80.28 -12.15 -60.31
CA ALA A 493 79.84 -13.12 -61.32
C ALA A 493 79.67 -12.45 -62.69
N GLU A 494 79.07 -11.26 -62.76
CA GLU A 494 78.97 -10.45 -63.97
C GLU A 494 80.36 -10.08 -64.50
N ILE A 495 81.26 -9.59 -63.65
CA ILE A 495 82.66 -9.34 -64.01
C ILE A 495 83.31 -10.64 -64.50
N GLY A 496 83.04 -11.79 -63.88
CA GLY A 496 83.56 -13.08 -64.33
C GLY A 496 83.00 -13.53 -65.69
N ILE A 497 81.77 -13.14 -66.03
CA ILE A 497 81.17 -13.37 -67.34
C ILE A 497 81.76 -12.37 -68.37
N LEU A 498 81.92 -11.10 -68.00
CA LEU A 498 82.47 -10.03 -68.84
C LEU A 498 84.00 -10.14 -69.04
N SER A 499 84.72 -10.75 -68.09
CA SER A 499 86.18 -10.97 -68.11
C SER A 499 86.59 -12.21 -68.90
N ARG A 500 85.66 -13.17 -69.09
CA ARG A 500 85.84 -14.27 -70.04
C ARG A 500 85.70 -13.72 -71.45
N LYS A 501 86.83 -13.29 -72.03
CA LYS A 501 86.97 -12.99 -73.45
C LYS A 501 86.89 -14.27 -74.29
N ASP A 502 85.77 -14.97 -74.27
CA ASP A 502 85.41 -15.98 -75.27
C ASP A 502 83.88 -16.01 -75.37
N GLY A 503 83.38 -15.53 -76.51
CA GLY A 503 82.00 -15.07 -76.67
C GLY A 503 80.93 -16.16 -76.54
N SER A 504 79.98 -15.93 -75.64
CA SER A 504 78.58 -16.40 -75.75
C SER A 504 77.74 -15.73 -74.66
N VAL A 505 77.03 -14.64 -75.01
CA VAL A 505 76.31 -13.78 -74.04
C VAL A 505 74.78 -13.99 -74.04
N TYR A 506 74.24 -15.00 -74.75
CA TYR A 506 72.78 -15.11 -74.96
C TYR A 506 72.10 -16.41 -74.51
N GLY A 507 72.77 -17.25 -73.71
CA GLY A 507 72.18 -18.49 -73.18
C GLY A 507 71.27 -18.31 -71.94
N PRO A 508 71.72 -17.62 -70.87
CA PRO A 508 70.98 -17.62 -69.60
C PRO A 508 69.79 -16.65 -69.55
N LEU A 509 69.79 -15.59 -70.38
CA LEU A 509 68.75 -14.55 -70.36
C LEU A 509 67.40 -15.04 -70.92
N MET A 510 67.42 -15.97 -71.88
CA MET A 510 66.20 -16.53 -72.48
C MET A 510 65.50 -17.52 -71.54
N ALA A 511 66.25 -18.27 -70.72
CA ALA A 511 65.68 -19.24 -69.77
C ALA A 511 64.95 -18.58 -68.58
N ALA A 512 65.28 -17.33 -68.25
CA ALA A 512 64.60 -16.56 -67.20
C ALA A 512 63.28 -15.92 -67.69
N LEU A 513 63.15 -15.65 -69.00
CA LEU A 513 61.94 -15.06 -69.59
C LEU A 513 60.79 -16.05 -69.80
N GLU A 514 61.06 -17.35 -69.96
CA GLU A 514 60.01 -18.37 -70.13
C GLU A 514 59.23 -18.69 -68.84
N LYS A 515 59.78 -18.40 -67.65
CA LYS A 515 59.12 -18.68 -66.36
C LYS A 515 58.08 -17.64 -65.92
N SER A 516 57.93 -16.52 -66.63
CA SER A 516 57.02 -15.43 -66.24
C SER A 516 55.75 -15.27 -67.10
N SER A 517 55.42 -16.22 -67.99
CA SER A 517 54.29 -16.12 -68.93
C SER A 517 53.10 -17.10 -68.72
N GLY A 518 52.29 -16.83 -67.68
CA GLY A 518 50.81 -17.01 -67.61
C GLY A 518 50.16 -18.41 -67.37
N PRO A 519 48.83 -18.52 -67.10
CA PRO A 519 47.81 -17.50 -66.83
C PRO A 519 46.88 -17.74 -65.60
N THR A 520 45.94 -16.80 -65.45
CA THR A 520 44.95 -16.43 -64.43
C THR A 520 43.82 -17.41 -64.04
N GLY A 521 43.27 -17.28 -62.82
CA GLY A 521 41.79 -17.23 -62.61
C GLY A 521 41.12 -18.12 -61.54
N ALA A 522 40.50 -17.46 -60.56
CA ALA A 522 39.21 -17.76 -59.88
C ALA A 522 39.07 -18.78 -58.71
N SER A 523 38.50 -18.26 -57.60
CA SER A 523 37.35 -18.78 -56.81
C SER A 523 37.55 -19.23 -55.34
N ALA A 524 36.56 -18.79 -54.52
CA ALA A 524 36.12 -19.20 -53.16
C ALA A 524 36.92 -18.66 -51.95
N ALA A 525 36.43 -17.77 -51.07
CA ALA A 525 35.18 -17.69 -50.27
C ALA A 525 35.12 -18.66 -49.07
N ALA A 526 34.83 -18.09 -47.88
CA ALA A 526 34.66 -18.63 -46.50
C ALA A 526 35.89 -18.39 -45.59
N ALA A 527 35.86 -17.79 -44.39
CA ALA A 527 34.83 -17.41 -43.40
C ALA A 527 35.40 -16.22 -42.57
N ALA A 528 34.68 -15.12 -42.30
CA ALA A 528 33.72 -14.86 -41.20
C ALA A 528 34.20 -15.16 -39.76
N GLY A 529 34.23 -14.10 -38.91
CA GLY A 529 34.29 -14.18 -37.43
C GLY A 529 35.45 -13.38 -36.81
N ALA A 530 35.29 -12.08 -36.54
CA ALA A 530 34.77 -11.52 -35.28
C ALA A 530 35.70 -11.66 -34.06
N ALA A 531 36.33 -10.55 -33.64
CA ALA A 531 36.62 -10.25 -32.24
C ALA A 531 37.04 -8.77 -32.10
N ALA A 532 36.04 -7.92 -31.92
CA ALA A 532 36.21 -6.61 -31.31
C ALA A 532 36.17 -6.76 -29.78
N SER A 533 36.89 -5.87 -29.11
CA SER A 533 36.69 -5.44 -27.72
C SER A 533 37.05 -6.44 -26.61
N GLY A 534 38.18 -6.14 -25.96
CA GLY A 534 38.54 -6.63 -24.63
C GLY A 534 39.05 -5.48 -23.77
N ARG A 535 38.14 -4.58 -23.38
CA ARG A 535 38.24 -3.86 -22.10
C ARG A 535 37.59 -4.75 -21.05
N LEU A 536 38.39 -5.26 -20.13
CA LEU A 536 38.25 -5.12 -18.68
C LEU A 536 39.54 -5.61 -18.03
#